data_AF-A0A1E3WJJ9-F1
#
_entry.id   AF-A0A1E3WJJ9-F1
#
_cell.length_a   1.000
_cell.length_b   1.000
_cell.length_c   1.000
_cell.angle_alpha   90.00
_cell.angle_beta   90.00
_cell.angle_gamma   90.00
#
_symmetry.space_group_name_H-M   'P 1'
#
loop_
_entity.id
_entity.type
_entity.pdbx_description
1 polymer ?
#
loop_
_entity_poly.entity_id
_entity_poly.type
_entity_poly.pdbx_seq_one_letter_code
_entity_poly.pdbx_strand_id
1 'polypeptide(L)'
;MSDLKSRGASTSLSRRRNTEGAKKSGITTVKKRATTSYKVPPLTLRLSIADKQRVADWVDEVQEDAHHKVSPAKLYRALVEVKENMDDKELRVLNQKLAEAIDKMI
;
A
#
# COMPACT_ATOMS: atom_id res chain seq x y z
N MET A 1 -34.69 57.65 19.08
CA MET A 1 -34.80 56.52 20.02
C MET A 1 -34.63 55.23 19.24
N SER A 2 -33.67 54.43 19.71
CA SER A 2 -33.62 52.97 19.70
C SER A 2 -33.62 52.22 18.38
N ASP A 3 -32.81 51.19 18.16
CA ASP A 3 -31.57 50.70 18.75
C ASP A 3 -31.14 49.66 17.71
N LEU A 4 -30.03 49.90 16.99
CA LEU A 4 -29.50 48.95 16.00
C LEU A 4 -28.94 47.72 16.75
N LYS A 5 -29.84 46.78 17.07
CA LYS A 5 -29.51 45.52 17.73
C LYS A 5 -28.66 44.65 16.82
N SER A 6 -27.38 44.58 17.18
CA SER A 6 -26.37 43.57 16.87
C SER A 6 -26.89 42.30 16.18
N ARG A 7 -26.55 42.12 14.90
CA ARG A 7 -26.54 40.81 14.25
C ARG A 7 -25.32 40.72 13.35
N GLY A 8 -24.25 40.16 13.92
CA GLY A 8 -23.02 39.81 13.20
C GLY A 8 -23.24 38.66 12.20
N ALA A 9 -22.14 38.28 11.52
CA ALA A 9 -22.10 37.38 10.39
C ALA A 9 -22.87 36.06 10.58
N SER A 10 -23.86 35.80 9.73
CA SER A 10 -24.53 34.50 9.63
C SER A 10 -23.79 33.61 8.63
N THR A 11 -23.12 32.57 9.12
CA THR A 11 -22.51 31.55 8.28
C THR A 11 -23.57 30.59 7.71
N SER A 12 -23.34 30.13 6.49
CA SER A 12 -24.25 29.36 5.62
C SER A 12 -24.56 27.93 6.07
N LEU A 13 -24.16 27.54 7.29
CA LEU A 13 -24.43 26.23 7.88
C LEU A 13 -25.81 26.11 8.57
N SER A 14 -26.61 27.18 8.64
CA SER A 14 -27.83 27.22 9.49
C SER A 14 -29.18 27.21 8.76
N ARG A 15 -29.26 26.91 7.47
CA ARG A 15 -30.54 26.64 6.79
C ARG A 15 -30.57 25.26 6.15
N ARG A 16 -30.86 24.24 6.95
CA ARG A 16 -31.52 23.02 6.46
C ARG A 16 -33.02 23.21 6.55
N ARG A 17 -33.70 23.26 5.40
CA ARG A 17 -35.11 22.87 5.30
C ARG A 17 -35.38 22.33 3.89
N ASN A 18 -35.87 21.09 3.86
CA ASN A 18 -36.26 20.33 2.69
C ASN A 18 -37.27 21.09 1.83
N THR A 19 -37.04 21.10 0.51
CA THR A 19 -38.10 21.08 -0.51
C THR A 19 -37.51 20.54 -1.82
N GLU A 20 -38.14 19.49 -2.33
CA GLU A 20 -37.91 18.86 -3.62
C GLU A 20 -38.07 19.85 -4.78
N GLY A 21 -37.30 19.67 -5.86
CA GLY A 21 -37.63 20.26 -7.17
C GLY A 21 -36.46 20.79 -7.99
N ALA A 22 -36.36 20.28 -9.22
CA ALA A 22 -35.61 20.80 -10.38
C ALA A 22 -34.09 20.57 -10.43
N LYS A 23 -33.73 19.41 -11.00
CA LYS A 23 -32.44 19.16 -11.67
C LYS A 23 -32.23 20.19 -12.78
N LYS A 24 -31.33 21.16 -12.60
CA LYS A 24 -30.69 21.88 -13.71
C LYS A 24 -29.30 21.29 -13.95
N SER A 25 -29.20 20.56 -15.05
CA SER A 25 -27.97 20.01 -15.62
C SER A 25 -26.96 21.12 -15.90
N GLY A 26 -26.07 21.40 -14.95
CA GLY A 26 -24.84 22.15 -15.20
C GLY A 26 -23.80 21.18 -15.75
N ILE A 27 -23.35 21.38 -16.99
CA ILE A 27 -22.17 20.67 -17.50
C ILE A 27 -20.96 21.21 -16.74
N THR A 28 -20.55 20.51 -15.70
CA THR A 28 -19.28 20.76 -15.03
C THR A 28 -18.18 20.08 -15.84
N THR A 29 -17.50 20.82 -16.73
CA THR A 29 -16.28 20.31 -17.37
C THR A 29 -15.15 20.30 -16.35
N VAL A 30 -15.11 19.26 -15.53
CA VAL A 30 -13.90 18.95 -14.76
C VAL A 30 -12.89 18.44 -15.78
N LYS A 31 -11.81 19.18 -16.01
CA LYS A 31 -10.64 18.71 -16.78
C LYS A 31 -10.07 17.51 -16.02
N LYS A 32 -10.60 16.32 -16.26
CA LYS A 32 -10.03 15.08 -15.75
C LYS A 32 -8.68 14.94 -16.44
N ARG A 33 -7.59 15.31 -15.76
CA ARG A 33 -6.27 14.79 -16.13
C ARG A 33 -6.45 13.28 -16.14
N ALA A 34 -6.42 12.69 -17.33
CA ALA A 34 -6.35 11.25 -17.46
C ALA A 34 -5.00 10.85 -16.89
N THR A 35 -4.93 10.59 -15.59
CA THR A 35 -3.94 9.67 -15.06
C THR A 35 -4.33 8.32 -15.64
N THR A 36 -3.91 8.06 -16.87
CA THR A 36 -3.82 6.71 -17.41
C THR A 36 -2.82 5.97 -16.54
N SER A 37 -3.26 5.55 -15.36
CA SER A 37 -2.75 4.35 -14.75
C SER A 37 -3.05 3.27 -15.78
N TYR A 38 -2.04 2.92 -16.57
CA TYR A 38 -2.10 1.66 -17.28
C TYR A 38 -2.42 0.64 -16.19
N LYS A 39 -3.58 -0.03 -16.30
CA LYS A 39 -3.94 -1.21 -15.50
C LYS A 39 -2.97 -2.35 -15.85
N VAL A 40 -1.68 -2.12 -15.70
CA VAL A 40 -0.69 -3.18 -15.72
C VAL A 40 -0.78 -3.76 -14.32
N PRO A 41 -1.35 -4.97 -14.15
CA PRO A 41 -1.24 -5.64 -12.87
C PRO A 41 0.24 -5.68 -12.50
N PRO A 42 0.59 -5.44 -11.22
CA PRO A 42 1.98 -5.48 -10.79
C PRO A 42 2.62 -6.78 -11.29
N LEU A 43 3.82 -6.67 -11.87
CA LEU A 43 4.55 -7.83 -12.37
C LEU A 43 4.66 -8.84 -11.23
N THR A 44 3.97 -9.96 -11.38
CA THR A 44 4.05 -11.05 -10.40
C THR A 44 5.46 -11.63 -10.45
N LEU A 45 6.06 -11.87 -9.28
CA LEU A 45 7.34 -12.56 -9.20
C LEU A 45 7.21 -13.92 -9.89
N ARG A 46 7.90 -14.09 -11.02
CA ARG A 46 7.89 -15.33 -11.79
C ARG A 46 8.97 -16.25 -11.22
N LEU A 47 8.55 -17.15 -10.35
CA LEU A 47 9.40 -18.24 -9.85
C LEU A 47 9.17 -19.51 -10.67
N SER A 48 10.22 -20.31 -10.85
CA SER A 48 10.09 -21.66 -11.39
C SER A 48 9.25 -22.53 -10.44
N ILE A 49 8.73 -23.66 -10.92
CA ILE A 49 7.95 -24.57 -10.06
C ILE A 49 8.83 -25.10 -8.91
N ALA A 50 10.09 -25.40 -9.20
CA ALA A 50 11.05 -25.86 -8.19
C ALA A 50 11.30 -24.79 -7.12
N ASP A 51 11.48 -23.53 -7.52
CA ASP A 51 11.72 -22.44 -6.55
C ASP A 51 10.46 -22.13 -5.74
N LYS A 52 9.26 -22.26 -6.33
CA LYS A 52 8.01 -22.16 -5.56
C LYS A 52 7.91 -23.22 -4.48
N GLN A 53 8.33 -24.46 -4.79
CA GLN A 53 8.33 -25.54 -3.81
C GLN A 53 9.32 -25.24 -2.67
N ARG A 54 10.56 -24.86 -3.00
CA ARG A 54 11.57 -24.49 -1.99
C ARG A 54 11.10 -23.38 -1.05
N VAL A 55 10.42 -22.37 -1.59
CA VAL A 55 9.85 -21.29 -0.78
C VAL A 55 8.70 -21.80 0.09
N ALA A 56 7.88 -22.73 -0.40
CA ALA A 56 6.81 -23.34 0.39
C ALA A 56 7.39 -24.19 1.52
N ASP A 57 8.38 -25.03 1.24
CA ASP A 57 9.07 -25.85 2.24
C ASP A 57 9.67 -24.97 3.35
N TRP A 58 10.31 -23.86 2.97
CA TRP A 58 10.86 -22.91 3.94
C TRP A 58 9.76 -22.20 4.76
N VAL A 59 8.60 -21.92 4.16
CA VAL A 59 7.45 -21.41 4.92
C VAL A 59 6.97 -22.42 5.96
N ASP A 60 6.96 -23.71 5.60
CA ASP A 60 6.57 -24.77 6.52
C ASP A 60 7.57 -24.92 7.67
N GLU A 61 8.89 -24.82 7.40
CA GLU A 61 9.92 -24.78 8.45
C GLU A 61 9.71 -23.61 9.42
N VAL A 62 9.49 -22.40 8.90
CA VAL A 62 9.23 -21.21 9.75
C VAL A 62 7.89 -21.32 10.48
N GLN A 63 6.93 -22.06 9.93
CA GLN A 63 5.63 -22.29 10.57
C GLN A 63 5.74 -23.12 11.85
N GLU A 64 6.76 -23.98 12.00
CA GLU A 64 6.97 -24.81 13.19
C GLU A 64 7.16 -23.97 14.45
N ASP A 65 7.93 -22.88 14.35
CA ASP A 65 8.20 -21.97 15.46
C ASP A 65 7.21 -20.80 15.55
N ALA A 66 6.42 -20.56 14.50
CA ALA A 66 5.51 -19.43 14.44
C ALA A 66 4.12 -19.75 15.03
N HIS A 67 3.68 -18.94 15.99
CA HIS A 67 2.33 -19.03 16.56
C HIS A 67 1.21 -18.64 15.59
N HIS A 68 1.54 -17.99 14.48
CA HIS A 68 0.58 -17.51 13.50
C HIS A 68 0.83 -18.15 12.15
N LYS A 69 -0.23 -18.21 11.33
CA LYS A 69 -0.12 -18.69 9.96
C LYS A 69 0.92 -17.88 9.19
N VAL A 70 1.98 -18.54 8.75
CA VAL A 70 3.01 -18.02 7.87
C VAL A 70 2.53 -18.18 6.43
N SER A 71 2.83 -17.19 5.61
CA SER A 71 2.62 -17.26 4.17
C SER A 71 3.90 -16.82 3.49
N PRO A 72 4.13 -17.18 2.21
CA PRO A 72 5.31 -16.71 1.47
C PRO A 72 5.45 -15.18 1.53
N ALA A 73 4.34 -14.45 1.46
CA ALA A 73 4.34 -12.99 1.57
C ALA A 73 4.80 -12.49 2.95
N LYS A 74 4.45 -13.19 4.05
CA LYS A 74 4.93 -12.84 5.39
C LYS A 74 6.41 -13.15 5.55
N LEU A 75 6.88 -14.27 5.01
CA LEU A 75 8.29 -14.64 4.97
C LEU A 75 9.12 -13.56 4.27
N TYR A 76 8.70 -13.11 3.07
CA TYR A 76 9.40 -12.04 2.36
C TYR A 76 9.41 -10.72 3.14
N ARG A 77 8.32 -10.37 3.84
CA ARG A 77 8.28 -9.18 4.70
C ARG A 77 9.23 -9.30 5.88
N ALA A 78 9.25 -10.46 6.54
CA ALA A 78 10.17 -10.72 7.65
C ALA A 78 11.63 -10.59 7.22
N LEU A 79 11.99 -11.07 6.02
CA LEU A 79 13.35 -10.89 5.47
C LEU A 79 13.73 -9.41 5.28
N VAL A 80 12.78 -8.58 4.83
CA VAL A 80 13.01 -7.14 4.70
C VAL A 80 13.22 -6.50 6.07
N GLU A 81 12.39 -6.84 7.04
CA GLU A 81 12.50 -6.34 8.41
C GLU A 81 13.82 -6.77 9.07
N VAL A 82 14.24 -8.02 8.86
CA VAL A 82 15.54 -8.53 9.33
C VAL A 82 16.69 -7.75 8.68
N LYS A 83 16.63 -7.51 7.36
CA LYS A 83 17.63 -6.73 6.63
C LYS A 83 17.72 -5.29 7.15
N GLU A 84 16.61 -4.65 7.50
CA GLU A 84 16.57 -3.27 7.98
C GLU A 84 17.12 -3.12 9.40
N ASN A 85 17.07 -4.17 10.20
CA ASN A 85 17.54 -4.18 11.59
C ASN A 85 18.95 -4.79 11.77
N MET A 86 19.64 -5.15 10.69
CA MET A 86 21.02 -5.66 10.72
C MET A 86 22.05 -4.54 10.81
N ASP A 87 23.18 -4.82 11.46
CA ASP A 87 24.33 -3.92 11.46
C ASP A 87 24.98 -3.84 10.07
N ASP A 88 25.58 -2.68 9.74
CA ASP A 88 26.20 -2.42 8.43
C ASP A 88 27.23 -3.49 8.01
N LYS A 89 27.97 -4.04 8.99
CA LYS A 89 28.96 -5.09 8.74
C LYS A 89 28.30 -6.41 8.37
N GLU A 90 27.23 -6.78 9.08
CA GLU A 90 26.49 -8.02 8.84
C GLU A 90 25.75 -7.96 7.50
N LEU A 91 25.13 -6.80 7.23
CA LEU A 91 24.45 -6.55 5.96
C LEU A 91 25.39 -6.65 4.77
N ARG A 92 26.62 -6.14 4.88
CA ARG A 92 27.65 -6.29 3.81
C ARG A 92 28.00 -7.75 3.56
N VAL A 93 28.21 -8.54 4.62
CA VAL A 93 28.52 -9.97 4.49
C VAL A 93 27.34 -10.73 3.85
N LEU A 94 26.11 -10.43 4.27
CA LEU A 94 24.91 -11.02 3.68
C LEU A 94 24.81 -10.69 2.18
N ASN A 95 24.97 -9.42 1.81
CA ASN A 95 24.90 -8.98 0.43
C ASN A 95 25.98 -9.63 -0.45
N GLN A 96 27.20 -9.81 0.08
CA GLN A 96 28.26 -10.50 -0.66
C GLN A 96 27.89 -11.97 -0.92
N LYS A 97 27.41 -12.68 0.11
CA LYS A 97 26.97 -14.08 -0.05
C LYS A 97 25.82 -14.22 -1.05
N LEU A 98 24.87 -13.29 -1.01
CA LEU A 98 23.76 -13.27 -1.97
C LEU A 98 24.24 -13.04 -3.40
N ALA A 99 25.17 -12.10 -3.60
CA ALA A 99 25.77 -11.85 -4.91
C ALA A 99 26.49 -13.09 -5.45
N GLU A 100 27.35 -13.72 -4.64
CA GLU A 100 28.04 -14.96 -5.01
C GLU A 100 27.09 -16.11 -5.33
N ALA A 101 25.95 -16.20 -4.64
CA ALA A 101 24.93 -17.21 -4.92
C ALA A 101 24.20 -16.94 -6.23
N ILE A 102 23.84 -15.68 -6.51
CA ILE A 102 23.19 -15.26 -7.76
C ILE A 102 24.10 -15.51 -8.96
N ASP A 103 25.39 -15.20 -8.84
CA ASP A 103 26.36 -15.41 -9.91
C ASP A 103 26.52 -16.90 -10.27
N LYS A 104 26.29 -17.82 -9.32
CA LYS A 104 26.30 -19.27 -9.56
C LYS A 104 25.00 -19.80 -10.19
N MET A 105 23.94 -19.01 -10.22
CA MET A 105 22.65 -19.38 -10.81
C MET A 105 22.58 -19.06 -12.32
N ILE A 106 23.52 -18.27 -12.82
CA ILE A 106 23.69 -17.92 -14.25
C ILE A 106 24.61 -18.96 -14.89
#